data_AF-A0A164BFD4-F1
#
_entry.id   AF-A0A164BFD4-F1
#
_cell.length_a   1.000
_cell.length_b   1.000
_cell.length_c   1.000
_cell.angle_alpha   90.00
_cell.angle_beta   90.00
_cell.angle_gamma   90.00
#
_symmetry.space_group_name_H-M   'P 1'
#
loop_
_entity.id
_entity.type
_entity.pdbx_description
1 polymer ?
#
loop_
_entity_poly.entity_id
_entity_poly.type
_entity_poly.pdbx_seq_one_letter_code
_entity_poly.pdbx_strand_id
1 'polypeptide(L)'
;MARSAACPARSNRAHGPVDKSLGSELDHQSQRDMPSQSRETPFTNHGHQAVSADRKPMNRLLTTATGLALCLGSIGAVQAAPSLPVAQPKAANLARMRAESLNGGLASYRAAACMYETGASSCLISKSDQGFLFGFLGGPPGWQQQSPPRPTLETRVLVSQDGERILAVPYNGPIP
;
A
#
# COMPACT_ATOMS: atom_id res chain seq x y z
N MET A 1 38.56 47.91 -3.61
CA MET A 1 39.82 47.26 -3.18
C MET A 1 39.53 45.79 -2.98
N ALA A 2 39.87 44.96 -3.96
CA ALA A 2 39.68 43.50 -3.92
C ALA A 2 40.91 42.85 -3.27
N ARG A 3 40.70 41.94 -2.31
CA ARG A 3 41.77 41.07 -1.79
C ARG A 3 41.27 39.63 -1.71
N SER A 4 41.77 38.87 -2.67
CA SER A 4 42.20 37.48 -2.69
C SER A 4 41.70 36.48 -1.64
N ALA A 5 41.23 35.37 -2.20
CA ALA A 5 41.01 34.07 -1.59
C ALA A 5 42.28 33.44 -0.97
N ALA A 6 42.07 32.62 0.07
CA ALA A 6 43.02 31.62 0.51
C ALA A 6 42.25 30.40 1.08
N CYS A 7 42.25 29.29 0.33
CA CYS A 7 41.89 27.97 0.82
C CYS A 7 43.12 27.29 1.43
N PRO A 8 43.05 26.64 2.61
CA PRO A 8 44.10 25.73 3.04
C PRO A 8 43.81 24.25 2.67
N ALA A 9 44.74 23.74 1.85
CA ALA A 9 45.40 22.44 1.88
C ALA A 9 44.67 21.15 2.35
N ARG A 10 44.49 20.27 1.35
CA ARG A 10 44.35 18.81 1.40
C ARG A 10 45.48 18.16 2.20
N SER A 11 45.14 17.32 3.18
CA SER A 11 46.09 16.44 3.88
C SER A 11 45.88 14.98 3.48
N ASN A 12 46.87 14.42 2.77
CA ASN A 12 47.00 12.99 2.47
C ASN A 12 48.19 12.45 3.27
N ARG A 13 47.96 11.45 4.14
CA ARG A 13 48.93 10.51 4.74
C ARG A 13 48.12 9.41 5.44
N ALA A 14 48.49 8.14 5.47
CA ALA A 14 49.58 7.40 4.87
C ALA A 14 49.20 5.91 4.89
N HIS A 15 49.68 5.17 3.88
CA HIS A 15 49.83 3.72 3.93
C HIS A 15 50.86 3.32 4.99
N GLY A 16 50.60 2.20 5.67
CA GLY A 16 51.61 1.40 6.39
C GLY A 16 51.29 -0.10 6.24
N PRO A 17 52.29 -1.01 6.27
CA PRO A 17 52.20 -2.33 5.64
C PRO A 17 52.41 -3.54 6.59
N VAL A 18 52.36 -4.77 6.01
CA VAL A 18 52.93 -6.09 6.39
C VAL A 18 52.37 -6.84 7.63
N ASP A 19 52.28 -8.18 7.73
CA ASP A 19 52.69 -9.34 6.90
C ASP A 19 51.86 -10.62 7.25
N LYS A 20 52.14 -11.70 6.51
CA LYS A 20 51.50 -13.01 6.31
C LYS A 20 51.72 -14.06 7.42
N SER A 21 50.84 -15.06 7.47
CA SER A 21 51.20 -16.51 7.35
C SER A 21 49.94 -17.40 7.43
N LEU A 22 49.59 -18.10 6.34
CA LEU A 22 49.83 -19.53 6.06
C LEU A 22 48.83 -20.51 6.70
N GLY A 23 48.08 -21.21 5.85
CA GLY A 23 47.28 -22.40 6.17
C GLY A 23 46.54 -22.91 4.93
N SER A 24 46.90 -24.11 4.48
CA SER A 24 46.68 -24.72 3.16
C SER A 24 45.24 -24.98 2.73
N GLU A 25 45.00 -24.72 1.45
CA GLU A 25 44.46 -25.61 0.40
C GLU A 25 43.86 -26.96 0.86
N LEU A 26 42.54 -27.13 0.64
CA LEU A 26 41.92 -28.39 0.25
C LEU A 26 40.65 -28.11 -0.57
N ASP A 27 40.75 -28.53 -1.82
CA ASP A 27 39.75 -28.63 -2.87
C ASP A 27 38.43 -29.27 -2.40
N HIS A 28 37.28 -28.63 -2.66
CA HIS A 28 36.02 -29.33 -2.98
C HIS A 28 35.04 -28.41 -3.74
N GLN A 29 34.94 -28.69 -5.02
CA GLN A 29 33.87 -28.36 -5.96
C GLN A 29 32.46 -28.52 -5.32
N SER A 30 31.65 -27.45 -5.29
CA SER A 30 30.19 -27.60 -5.32
C SER A 30 29.54 -26.37 -5.93
N GLN A 31 29.64 -26.32 -7.26
CA GLN A 31 28.79 -25.51 -8.11
C GLN A 31 27.37 -26.08 -8.02
N ARG A 32 26.44 -25.33 -7.42
CA ARG A 32 25.01 -25.54 -7.63
C ARG A 32 24.42 -24.28 -8.24
N ASP A 33 24.41 -24.31 -9.57
CA ASP A 33 23.41 -23.67 -10.42
C ASP A 33 22.03 -23.69 -9.74
N MET A 34 21.50 -22.51 -9.46
CA MET A 34 20.09 -22.31 -9.11
C MET A 34 19.36 -21.87 -10.38
N PRO A 35 18.51 -22.71 -10.98
CA PRO A 35 17.71 -22.30 -12.12
C PRO A 35 16.56 -21.38 -11.69
N SER A 36 16.44 -20.26 -12.40
CA SER A 36 15.24 -19.42 -12.48
C SER A 36 14.02 -20.28 -12.80
N GLN A 37 13.13 -20.48 -11.82
CA GLN A 37 11.81 -21.02 -12.07
C GLN A 37 10.78 -19.89 -12.10
N SER A 38 10.42 -19.54 -13.33
CA SER A 38 9.21 -18.84 -13.72
C SER A 38 8.01 -19.52 -13.05
N ARG A 39 7.41 -18.86 -12.05
CA ARG A 39 6.19 -19.35 -11.40
C ARG A 39 4.98 -18.85 -12.20
N GLU A 40 4.75 -19.51 -13.32
CA GLU A 40 3.49 -19.42 -14.06
C GLU A 40 2.44 -20.21 -13.25
N THR A 41 1.51 -19.50 -12.61
CA THR A 41 0.38 -20.14 -11.93
C THR A 41 -0.72 -20.44 -12.94
N PRO A 42 -1.15 -21.70 -13.11
CA PRO A 42 -2.31 -22.02 -13.92
C PRO A 42 -3.58 -21.50 -13.25
N PHE A 43 -4.38 -20.77 -14.02
CA PHE A 43 -5.72 -20.34 -13.69
C PHE A 43 -6.64 -21.58 -13.68
N THR A 44 -6.70 -22.29 -12.56
CA THR A 44 -7.64 -23.41 -12.41
C THR A 44 -8.96 -22.88 -11.85
N ASN A 45 -9.88 -22.58 -12.77
CA ASN A 45 -11.29 -22.34 -12.52
C ASN A 45 -11.90 -23.63 -11.94
N HIS A 46 -12.21 -23.65 -10.65
CA HIS A 46 -13.02 -24.70 -10.03
C HIS A 46 -14.30 -24.07 -9.50
N GLY A 47 -15.36 -24.31 -10.26
CA GLY A 47 -16.71 -23.92 -9.91
C GLY A 47 -17.11 -24.50 -8.56
N HIS A 48 -17.67 -23.64 -7.72
CA HIS A 48 -18.46 -24.06 -6.57
C HIS A 48 -19.76 -24.68 -7.07
N GLN A 49 -19.75 -25.98 -7.33
CA GLN A 49 -20.97 -26.75 -7.45
C GLN A 49 -21.46 -27.12 -6.05
N ALA A 50 -22.71 -26.74 -5.79
CA ALA A 50 -23.41 -26.94 -4.54
C ALA A 50 -23.53 -28.42 -4.18
N VAL A 51 -23.16 -28.75 -2.94
CA VAL A 51 -23.43 -30.03 -2.29
C VAL A 51 -24.95 -30.18 -2.19
N SER A 52 -25.52 -31.02 -3.06
CA SER A 52 -26.91 -31.43 -2.97
C SER A 52 -27.02 -32.55 -1.94
N ALA A 53 -27.63 -32.23 -0.80
CA ALA A 53 -27.91 -33.16 0.28
C ALA A 53 -28.82 -34.30 -0.19
N ASP A 54 -28.41 -35.52 0.13
CA ASP A 54 -29.10 -36.78 -0.08
C ASP A 54 -30.50 -36.74 0.56
N ARG A 55 -31.53 -36.88 -0.29
CA ARG A 55 -32.94 -36.96 0.11
C ARG A 55 -33.40 -38.42 0.08
N LYS A 56 -33.82 -38.93 1.23
CA LYS A 56 -35.00 -39.79 1.37
C LYS A 56 -35.55 -39.68 2.78
N PRO A 57 -36.86 -39.50 2.94
CA PRO A 57 -37.70 -40.70 3.01
C PRO A 57 -39.10 -40.59 2.38
N MET A 58 -39.57 -41.77 1.97
CA MET A 58 -40.94 -42.29 1.96
C MET A 58 -42.11 -41.48 1.36
N ASN A 59 -42.70 -42.07 0.33
CA ASN A 59 -44.07 -41.89 -0.16
C ASN A 59 -45.10 -41.53 0.93
N ARG A 60 -45.95 -40.53 0.65
CA ARG A 60 -47.42 -40.71 0.63
C ARG A 60 -48.18 -39.47 0.12
N LEU A 61 -49.03 -39.76 -0.87
CA LEU A 61 -50.33 -39.17 -1.21
C LEU A 61 -50.44 -37.71 -1.69
N LEU A 62 -51.06 -37.60 -2.88
CA LEU A 62 -51.59 -36.41 -3.52
C LEU A 62 -52.59 -35.65 -2.64
N THR A 63 -52.50 -34.32 -2.58
CA THR A 63 -53.69 -33.45 -2.56
C THR A 63 -53.36 -32.10 -3.21
N THR A 64 -54.15 -31.74 -4.21
CA THR A 64 -54.17 -30.51 -4.99
C THR A 64 -54.64 -29.31 -4.17
N ALA A 65 -53.99 -28.15 -4.30
CA ALA A 65 -54.59 -26.85 -4.01
C ALA A 65 -53.97 -25.73 -4.88
N THR A 66 -54.84 -24.80 -5.24
CA THR A 66 -54.81 -23.86 -6.36
C THR A 66 -54.31 -22.47 -5.93
N GLY A 67 -53.69 -21.72 -6.83
CA GLY A 67 -54.01 -20.30 -7.05
C GLY A 67 -53.20 -19.18 -6.35
N LEU A 68 -52.38 -18.49 -7.15
CA LEU A 68 -52.49 -17.06 -7.54
C LEU A 68 -52.17 -15.88 -6.56
N ALA A 69 -51.03 -15.20 -6.84
CA ALA A 69 -50.77 -13.73 -6.86
C ALA A 69 -50.85 -12.90 -5.54
N LEU A 70 -50.18 -11.76 -5.31
CA LEU A 70 -49.39 -10.81 -6.11
C LEU A 70 -48.13 -10.36 -5.32
N CYS A 71 -47.02 -10.21 -6.04
CA CYS A 71 -45.79 -9.60 -5.57
C CYS A 71 -45.87 -8.07 -5.69
N LEU A 72 -45.84 -7.33 -4.58
CA LEU A 72 -45.54 -5.89 -4.56
C LEU A 72 -44.44 -5.61 -3.53
N GLY A 73 -43.25 -6.15 -3.79
CA GLY A 73 -42.04 -5.73 -3.10
C GLY A 73 -41.52 -4.46 -3.75
N SER A 74 -41.65 -3.32 -3.08
CA SER A 74 -40.99 -2.08 -3.47
C SER A 74 -39.48 -2.32 -3.53
N ILE A 75 -38.93 -2.40 -4.74
CA ILE A 75 -37.49 -2.39 -4.97
C ILE A 75 -37.05 -0.97 -4.66
N GLY A 76 -36.54 -0.74 -3.44
CA GLY A 76 -35.90 0.52 -3.08
C GLY A 76 -34.79 0.80 -4.08
N ALA A 77 -34.76 2.02 -4.63
CA ALA A 77 -33.70 2.44 -5.54
C ALA A 77 -32.35 2.30 -4.84
N VAL A 78 -31.55 1.31 -5.26
CA VAL A 78 -30.14 1.20 -4.86
C VAL A 78 -29.43 2.37 -5.51
N GLN A 79 -29.24 3.45 -4.77
CA GLN A 79 -28.46 4.60 -5.20
C GLN A 79 -26.99 4.16 -5.30
N ALA A 80 -26.50 3.98 -6.53
CA ALA A 80 -25.09 3.73 -6.77
C ALA A 80 -24.29 4.93 -6.28
N ALA A 81 -23.33 4.70 -5.37
CA ALA A 81 -22.38 5.73 -4.98
C ALA A 81 -21.65 6.22 -6.24
N PRO A 82 -21.36 7.54 -6.35
CA PRO A 82 -20.62 8.07 -7.50
C PRO A 82 -19.29 7.32 -7.64
N SER A 83 -19.06 6.76 -8.83
CA SER A 83 -17.83 6.04 -9.14
C SER A 83 -16.66 7.02 -9.15
N LEU A 84 -15.77 6.92 -8.17
CA LEU A 84 -14.49 7.62 -8.24
C LEU A 84 -13.71 7.07 -9.44
N PRO A 85 -13.11 7.94 -10.29
CA PRO A 85 -12.11 7.50 -11.24
C PRO A 85 -11.03 6.68 -10.49
N VAL A 86 -10.69 5.50 -11.02
CA VAL A 86 -9.74 4.54 -10.41
C VAL A 86 -8.42 5.19 -9.98
N ALA A 87 -8.03 6.27 -10.68
CA ALA A 87 -6.85 7.06 -10.38
C ALA A 87 -6.78 7.59 -8.94
N GLN A 88 -7.89 8.04 -8.34
CA GLN A 88 -7.83 8.67 -7.01
C GLN A 88 -7.56 7.64 -5.87
N PRO A 89 -8.27 6.50 -5.79
CA PRO A 89 -7.90 5.43 -4.85
C PRO A 89 -6.47 4.92 -5.05
N LYS A 90 -6.02 4.81 -6.31
CA LYS A 90 -4.63 4.44 -6.62
C LYS A 90 -3.65 5.48 -6.09
N ALA A 91 -3.93 6.76 -6.32
CA ALA A 91 -3.12 7.87 -5.85
C ALA A 91 -3.05 7.94 -4.32
N ALA A 92 -4.17 7.74 -3.63
CA ALA A 92 -4.24 7.70 -2.17
C ALA A 92 -3.37 6.58 -1.60
N ASN A 93 -3.45 5.38 -2.17
CA ASN A 93 -2.60 4.25 -1.78
C ASN A 93 -1.11 4.55 -2.02
N LEU A 94 -0.77 5.14 -3.16
CA LEU A 94 0.61 5.50 -3.48
C LEU A 94 1.15 6.57 -2.52
N ALA A 95 0.35 7.59 -2.22
CA ALA A 95 0.69 8.65 -1.26
C ALA A 95 0.91 8.09 0.16
N ARG A 96 0.01 7.20 0.62
CA ARG A 96 0.12 6.52 1.92
C ARG A 96 1.41 5.71 2.01
N MET A 97 1.66 4.83 1.04
CA MET A 97 2.88 4.02 0.98
C MET A 97 4.14 4.89 0.95
N ARG A 98 4.10 6.01 0.22
CA ARG A 98 5.22 6.94 0.17
C ARG A 98 5.51 7.57 1.54
N ALA A 99 4.50 8.02 2.26
CA ALA A 99 4.68 8.57 3.60
C ALA A 99 5.17 7.52 4.60
N GLU A 100 4.61 6.32 4.59
CA GLU A 100 5.08 5.20 5.41
C GLU A 100 6.55 4.89 5.12
N SER A 101 6.95 4.84 3.83
CA SER A 101 8.36 4.59 3.44
C SER A 101 9.32 5.68 3.92
N LEU A 102 8.91 6.94 3.89
CA LEU A 102 9.75 8.08 4.29
C LEU A 102 9.98 8.12 5.80
N ASN A 103 9.04 7.62 6.58
CA ASN A 103 8.99 7.81 8.02
C ASN A 103 9.35 6.52 8.79
N GLY A 104 10.18 5.65 8.20
CA GLY A 104 10.71 4.44 8.86
C GLY A 104 9.86 3.19 8.66
N GLY A 105 8.89 3.21 7.76
CA GLY A 105 8.04 2.07 7.43
C GLY A 105 6.92 1.82 8.46
N LEU A 106 6.13 0.78 8.22
CA LEU A 106 4.94 0.45 9.01
C LEU A 106 5.19 0.13 10.48
N ALA A 107 6.45 -0.20 10.85
CA ALA A 107 6.86 -0.43 12.23
C ALA A 107 7.02 0.87 13.03
N SER A 108 7.33 1.98 12.36
CA SER A 108 7.61 3.28 13.00
C SER A 108 6.57 4.33 12.70
N TYR A 109 5.80 4.19 11.62
CA TYR A 109 4.86 5.19 11.17
C TYR A 109 3.59 4.59 10.58
N ARG A 110 2.45 5.21 10.90
CA ARG A 110 1.14 4.97 10.29
C ARG A 110 0.51 6.30 9.93
N ALA A 111 0.06 6.41 8.68
CA ALA A 111 -0.74 7.54 8.24
C ALA A 111 -2.08 7.61 8.99
N ALA A 112 -2.71 8.77 9.02
CA ALA A 112 -4.03 8.93 9.60
C ALA A 112 -5.09 8.07 8.91
N ALA A 113 -6.11 7.65 9.67
CA ALA A 113 -7.24 6.84 9.25
C ALA A 113 -7.88 7.30 7.93
N CYS A 114 -7.98 8.61 7.69
CA CYS A 114 -8.49 9.19 6.44
C CYS A 114 -7.81 8.63 5.17
N MET A 115 -6.53 8.26 5.24
CA MET A 115 -5.78 7.71 4.10
C MET A 115 -6.13 6.26 3.77
N TYR A 116 -6.89 5.59 4.64
CA TYR A 116 -7.38 4.22 4.42
C TYR A 116 -8.81 4.19 3.87
N GLU A 117 -9.47 5.35 3.78
CA GLU A 117 -10.75 5.49 3.07
C GLU A 117 -10.53 5.37 1.56
N THR A 118 -11.53 4.87 0.84
CA THR A 118 -11.49 4.79 -0.63
C THR A 118 -11.26 6.18 -1.24
N GLY A 119 -10.10 6.39 -1.84
CA GLY A 119 -9.72 7.67 -2.44
C GLY A 119 -9.31 8.76 -1.46
N ALA A 120 -9.30 8.48 -0.16
CA ALA A 120 -8.86 9.38 0.91
C ALA A 120 -9.41 10.81 0.81
N SER A 121 -10.69 10.95 0.46
CA SER A 121 -11.31 12.27 0.19
C SER A 121 -11.19 13.23 1.37
N SER A 122 -11.22 12.73 2.61
CA SER A 122 -11.05 13.53 3.83
C SER A 122 -9.63 14.05 4.05
N CYS A 123 -8.63 13.46 3.38
CA CYS A 123 -7.23 13.90 3.40
C CYS A 123 -6.73 14.38 2.03
N LEU A 124 -7.65 14.59 1.08
CA LEU A 124 -7.37 15.19 -0.21
C LEU A 124 -7.46 16.72 -0.06
N ILE A 125 -6.32 17.41 -0.24
CA ILE A 125 -6.27 18.87 -0.24
C ILE A 125 -6.78 19.41 -1.59
N SER A 126 -6.35 18.82 -2.70
CA SER A 126 -6.76 19.28 -4.03
C SER A 126 -6.69 18.18 -5.08
N LYS A 127 -7.58 18.27 -6.07
CA LYS A 127 -7.59 17.50 -7.31
C LYS A 127 -7.61 18.47 -8.49
N SER A 128 -6.57 18.45 -9.32
CA SER A 128 -6.42 19.34 -10.47
C SER A 128 -5.65 18.64 -11.60
N ASP A 129 -5.35 19.38 -12.67
CA ASP A 129 -4.49 18.89 -13.77
C ASP A 129 -3.05 18.62 -13.31
N GLN A 130 -2.62 19.19 -12.19
CA GLN A 130 -1.34 18.86 -11.55
C GLN A 130 -1.37 17.51 -10.81
N GLY A 131 -2.56 16.92 -10.64
CA GLY A 131 -2.78 15.65 -9.96
C GLY A 131 -3.51 15.77 -8.62
N PHE A 132 -3.23 14.82 -7.73
CA PHE A 132 -3.84 14.70 -6.40
C PHE A 132 -2.84 15.11 -5.33
N LEU A 133 -3.16 16.15 -4.57
CA LEU A 133 -2.40 16.54 -3.39
C LEU A 133 -3.11 16.01 -2.16
N PHE A 134 -2.47 15.09 -1.45
CA PHE A 134 -2.92 14.61 -0.16
C PHE A 134 -2.16 15.31 0.96
N GLY A 135 -2.83 15.56 2.09
CA GLY A 135 -2.22 16.07 3.31
C GLY A 135 -2.83 15.39 4.52
N PHE A 136 -1.98 14.84 5.38
CA PHE A 136 -2.44 14.05 6.52
C PHE A 136 -1.41 14.03 7.64
N LEU A 137 -1.90 13.80 8.85
CA LEU A 137 -1.08 13.53 10.03
C LEU A 137 -0.64 12.06 10.05
N GLY A 138 0.41 11.77 10.79
CA GLY A 138 0.78 10.41 11.14
C GLY A 138 1.75 10.34 12.31
N GLY A 139 2.00 9.12 12.76
CA GLY A 139 2.85 8.86 13.92
C GLY A 139 3.05 7.36 14.17
N PRO A 140 3.63 6.98 15.31
CA PRO A 140 3.89 5.58 15.66
C PRO A 140 2.63 4.72 15.61
N PRO A 141 2.72 3.40 15.32
CA PRO A 141 1.57 2.51 15.41
C PRO A 141 0.82 2.70 16.74
N GLY A 142 -0.51 2.87 16.68
CA GLY A 142 -1.32 3.17 17.87
C GLY A 142 -1.56 4.65 18.16
N TRP A 143 -0.92 5.59 17.43
CA TRP A 143 -1.00 7.03 17.75
C TRP A 143 -2.41 7.61 17.76
N GLN A 144 -3.31 7.12 16.89
CA GLN A 144 -4.71 7.58 16.82
C GLN A 144 -5.58 7.01 17.93
N GLN A 145 -5.19 5.88 18.52
CA GLN A 145 -5.95 5.21 19.57
C GLN A 145 -5.65 5.79 20.96
N GLN A 146 -4.65 6.66 21.07
CA GLN A 146 -4.33 7.37 22.30
C GLN A 146 -5.40 8.43 22.60
N SER A 147 -5.54 8.76 23.89
CA SER A 147 -6.47 9.80 24.37
C SER A 147 -5.68 10.87 25.13
N PRO A 148 -5.37 12.04 24.51
CA PRO A 148 -5.70 12.42 23.14
C PRO A 148 -4.81 11.73 22.09
N PRO A 149 -5.20 11.71 20.81
CA PRO A 149 -4.33 11.25 19.73
C PRO A 149 -2.99 12.00 19.70
N ARG A 150 -1.89 11.29 19.43
CA ARG A 150 -0.53 11.87 19.45
C ARG A 150 0.22 11.69 18.12
N PRO A 151 -0.18 12.43 17.07
CA PRO A 151 0.57 12.45 15.81
C PRO A 151 1.95 13.07 16.03
N THR A 152 2.93 12.69 15.21
CA THR A 152 4.30 13.21 15.28
C THR A 152 4.69 14.02 14.05
N LEU A 153 4.07 13.76 12.90
CA LEU A 153 4.39 14.41 11.63
C LEU A 153 3.12 14.77 10.86
N GLU A 154 3.23 15.80 10.04
CA GLU A 154 2.36 16.03 8.90
C GLU A 154 3.12 15.69 7.61
N THR A 155 2.44 15.04 6.67
CA THR A 155 2.97 14.73 5.34
C THR A 155 2.03 15.25 4.27
N ARG A 156 2.59 15.86 3.22
CA ARG A 156 1.90 16.21 1.98
C ARG A 156 2.56 15.53 0.80
N VAL A 157 1.76 14.90 -0.05
CA VAL A 157 2.25 14.14 -1.20
C VAL A 157 1.44 14.50 -2.43
N LEU A 158 2.13 14.92 -3.49
CA LEU A 158 1.55 15.16 -4.80
C LEU A 158 1.74 13.94 -5.68
N VAL A 159 0.65 13.41 -6.21
CA VAL A 159 0.59 12.23 -7.08
C VAL A 159 0.02 12.65 -8.43
N SER A 160 0.49 12.05 -9.51
CA SER A 160 -0.01 12.31 -10.87
C SER A 160 -1.52 12.09 -11.03
N GLN A 161 -2.09 12.72 -12.05
CA GLN A 161 -3.52 12.65 -12.38
C GLN A 161 -4.00 11.23 -12.71
N ASP A 162 -3.12 10.36 -13.21
CA ASP A 162 -3.38 8.93 -13.46
C ASP A 162 -3.24 8.06 -12.18
N GLY A 163 -2.72 8.63 -11.09
CA GLY A 163 -2.48 7.94 -9.83
C GLY A 163 -1.29 6.99 -9.83
N GLU A 164 -0.38 7.08 -10.82
CA GLU A 164 0.66 6.08 -11.03
C GLU A 164 2.06 6.49 -10.54
N ARG A 165 2.33 7.79 -10.35
CA ARG A 165 3.66 8.27 -9.94
C ARG A 165 3.58 9.34 -8.85
N ILE A 166 4.52 9.27 -7.91
CA ILE A 166 4.79 10.37 -6.98
C ILE A 166 5.45 11.49 -7.79
N LEU A 167 4.82 12.67 -7.81
CA LEU A 167 5.39 13.86 -8.43
C LEU A 167 6.26 14.63 -7.44
N ALA A 168 5.79 14.79 -6.20
CA ALA A 168 6.51 15.50 -5.14
C ALA A 168 6.05 15.10 -3.74
N VAL A 169 6.86 15.45 -2.75
CA VAL A 169 6.49 15.43 -1.32
C VAL A 169 6.71 16.85 -0.79
N PRO A 170 5.74 17.78 -0.99
CA PRO A 170 5.95 19.19 -0.66
C PRO A 170 6.19 19.44 0.84
N TYR A 171 5.77 18.51 1.71
CA TYR A 171 5.98 18.60 3.14
C TYR A 171 6.11 17.22 3.79
N ASN A 172 7.05 17.04 4.71
CA ASN A 172 7.13 15.87 5.58
C ASN A 172 7.93 16.26 6.83
N GLY A 173 7.25 16.68 7.89
CA GLY A 173 7.91 17.30 9.03
C GLY A 173 7.03 17.47 10.26
N PRO A 174 7.55 18.15 11.30
CA PRO A 174 6.83 18.41 12.55
C PRO A 174 5.49 19.11 12.31
N ILE A 175 4.55 18.91 13.22
CA ILE A 175 3.23 19.54 13.16
C ILE A 175 3.38 21.01 13.57
N PRO A 176 2.79 21.98 12.83
CA PRO A 176 2.82 23.40 13.18
C PRO A 176 2.18 23.74 14.52
#